data_AF-A0A7S2P3Z2-F1
#
_entry.id   AF-A0A7S2P3Z2-F1
#
_cell.length_a   1.000
_cell.length_b   1.000
_cell.length_c   1.000
_cell.angle_alpha   90.00
_cell.angle_beta   90.00
_cell.angle_gamma   90.00
#
_symmetry.space_group_name_H-M   'P 1'
#
loop_
_entity.id
_entity.type
_entity.pdbx_description
1 polymer ?
#
loop_
_entity_poly.entity_id
_entity_poly.type
_entity_poly.pdbx_seq_one_letter_code
_entity_poly.pdbx_strand_id
1 'polypeptide(L)'
;KFPEVPLYVQESCKDTNVTSFVLDTEVVAFNRETKQFVPFQVLSTRKRTEENAESAKVQVIVQAFDLMYLNGESLLDRPLAERRELLHKNFAPVDGKFQFATALDHTENGDTALIEEFLENAVKGQCEGLMVKTLDVNAAYEPSRRSLNWLKLKKDYLEGLGDSVDLVPIGAYHGKGKRTGVYGAYLLACYDEDSEEFQSVCKIGTGFSDENLKELAASLNKSTIPEKSSQYNVSDSLACDVWFDAVQVWEVKAADLSKSSTHKGAIDKTGEAGRGIGLRFPRFERIRPDKKPEDATTSDQILDMYYAQDSIVGGDGGGMSMDGI
;
A
#
# COMPACT_ATOMS: atom_id res chain seq x y z
N LYS A 1 -20.10 3.81 -7.29
CA LYS A 1 -19.58 2.99 -6.16
C LYS A 1 -19.96 3.61 -4.82
N PHE A 2 -19.89 4.93 -4.69
CA PHE A 2 -20.21 5.66 -3.46
C PHE A 2 -21.31 6.68 -3.76
N PRO A 3 -22.61 6.33 -3.64
CA PRO A 3 -23.71 7.23 -3.99
C PRO A 3 -23.76 8.50 -3.12
N GLU A 4 -23.16 8.47 -1.94
CA GLU A 4 -23.12 9.58 -1.00
C GLU A 4 -22.00 10.60 -1.26
N VAL A 5 -20.95 10.22 -1.97
CA VAL A 5 -19.81 11.12 -2.24
C VAL A 5 -20.26 12.40 -2.96
N PRO A 6 -21.10 12.36 -4.00
CA PRO A 6 -21.66 13.57 -4.60
C PRO A 6 -22.41 14.47 -3.60
N LEU A 7 -23.15 13.87 -2.66
CA LEU A 7 -23.88 14.62 -1.63
C LEU A 7 -22.91 15.28 -0.64
N TYR A 8 -21.85 14.58 -0.22
CA TYR A 8 -20.84 15.13 0.69
C TYR A 8 -20.08 16.28 0.07
N VAL A 9 -19.78 16.19 -1.23
CA VAL A 9 -19.15 17.29 -1.98
C VAL A 9 -20.13 18.44 -2.21
N GLN A 10 -21.42 18.17 -2.43
CA GLN A 10 -22.42 19.23 -2.56
C GLN A 10 -22.62 19.98 -1.23
N GLU A 11 -22.65 19.28 -0.11
CA GLU A 11 -22.72 19.87 1.23
C GLU A 11 -21.48 20.72 1.57
N SER A 12 -20.32 20.42 0.98
CA SER A 12 -19.10 21.19 1.22
C SER A 12 -19.03 22.51 0.44
N CYS A 13 -19.87 22.73 -0.56
CA CYS A 13 -19.92 24.00 -1.30
C CYS A 13 -20.36 25.16 -0.38
N LYS A 14 -19.49 26.16 -0.18
CA LYS A 14 -19.75 27.31 0.70
C LYS A 14 -20.84 28.27 0.18
N ASP A 15 -21.08 28.25 -1.13
CA ASP A 15 -21.91 29.26 -1.79
C ASP A 15 -22.66 28.69 -3.00
N THR A 16 -23.76 29.35 -3.37
CA THR A 16 -24.56 29.05 -4.58
C THR A 16 -23.84 29.36 -5.89
N ASN A 17 -22.71 30.08 -5.81
CA ASN A 17 -21.92 30.49 -6.97
C ASN A 17 -21.10 29.35 -7.59
N VAL A 18 -20.95 28.21 -6.92
CA VAL A 18 -20.32 27.02 -7.51
C VAL A 18 -21.33 26.33 -8.42
N THR A 19 -21.19 26.53 -9.73
CA THR A 19 -22.08 25.99 -10.77
C THR A 19 -21.53 24.73 -11.43
N SER A 20 -20.20 24.63 -11.52
CA SER A 20 -19.50 23.48 -12.11
C SER A 20 -18.08 23.40 -11.57
N PHE A 21 -17.55 22.19 -11.36
CA PHE A 21 -16.20 21.99 -10.88
C PHE A 21 -15.68 20.59 -11.23
N VAL A 22 -14.37 20.40 -11.13
CA VAL A 22 -13.73 19.07 -11.11
C VAL A 22 -12.71 19.05 -9.97
N LEU A 23 -12.96 18.23 -8.95
CA LEU A 23 -12.09 18.04 -7.79
C LEU A 23 -11.24 16.77 -7.94
N ASP A 24 -10.03 16.82 -7.39
CA ASP A 24 -9.23 15.61 -7.14
C ASP A 24 -9.28 15.27 -5.66
N THR A 25 -9.68 14.04 -5.36
CA THR A 25 -10.00 13.62 -3.99
C THR A 25 -9.66 12.15 -3.77
N GLU A 26 -9.33 11.80 -2.53
CA GLU A 26 -9.27 10.41 -2.09
C GLU A 26 -10.53 10.07 -1.29
N VAL A 27 -11.21 8.97 -1.64
CA VAL A 27 -12.32 8.44 -0.83
C VAL A 27 -11.76 7.39 0.10
N VAL A 28 -11.76 7.67 1.40
CA VAL A 28 -11.14 6.83 2.42
C VAL A 28 -12.24 6.25 3.32
N ALA A 29 -12.10 5.01 3.75
CA ALA A 29 -12.97 4.46 4.78
C ALA A 29 -12.69 5.16 6.12
N PHE A 30 -13.75 5.47 6.87
CA PHE A 30 -13.66 6.35 8.03
C PHE A 30 -14.61 5.89 9.13
N ASN A 31 -14.08 5.78 10.35
CA ASN A 31 -14.90 5.55 11.53
C ASN A 31 -15.38 6.92 12.06
N ARG A 32 -16.69 7.16 11.99
CA ARG A 32 -17.30 8.43 12.43
C ARG A 32 -17.32 8.63 13.94
N GLU A 33 -17.30 7.55 14.71
CA GLU A 33 -17.30 7.59 16.17
C GLU A 33 -15.92 7.95 16.69
N THR A 34 -14.89 7.25 16.23
CA THR A 34 -13.49 7.50 16.63
C THR A 34 -12.83 8.64 15.86
N LYS A 35 -13.45 9.09 14.77
CA LYS A 35 -12.92 10.10 13.82
C LYS A 35 -11.56 9.70 13.22
N GLN A 36 -11.37 8.42 12.93
CA GLN A 36 -10.12 7.88 12.38
C GLN A 36 -10.32 7.24 11.01
N PHE A 37 -9.29 7.30 10.17
CA PHE A 37 -9.24 6.50 8.95
C PHE A 37 -9.13 5.03 9.30
N VAL A 38 -9.71 4.19 8.45
CA VAL A 38 -9.59 2.73 8.57
C VAL A 38 -8.87 2.15 7.34
N PRO A 39 -8.20 0.99 7.49
CA PRO A 39 -7.38 0.43 6.43
C PRO A 39 -8.14 0.21 5.11
N PHE A 40 -7.44 0.35 3.98
CA PHE A 40 -7.99 0.15 2.64
C PHE A 40 -8.71 -1.20 2.46
N GLN A 41 -8.27 -2.25 3.15
CA GLN A 41 -8.93 -3.56 3.10
C GLN A 41 -10.41 -3.46 3.51
N VAL A 42 -10.74 -2.63 4.51
CA VAL A 42 -12.13 -2.38 4.92
C VAL A 42 -12.89 -1.71 3.77
N LEU A 43 -12.33 -0.66 3.16
CA LEU A 43 -12.94 0.01 1.99
C LEU A 43 -13.17 -0.96 0.81
N SER A 44 -12.27 -1.93 0.62
CA SER A 44 -12.36 -2.91 -0.47
C SER A 44 -13.55 -3.87 -0.32
N THR A 45 -14.02 -4.12 0.92
CA THR A 45 -15.21 -4.94 1.19
C THR A 45 -16.52 -4.25 0.81
N ARG A 46 -16.48 -2.94 0.57
CA ARG A 46 -17.67 -2.14 0.27
C ARG A 46 -18.29 -2.52 -1.07
N LYS A 47 -19.53 -3.01 -1.02
CA LYS A 47 -20.29 -3.45 -2.20
C LYS A 47 -20.68 -2.27 -3.07
N ARG A 48 -20.72 -2.48 -4.39
CA ARG A 48 -21.15 -1.46 -5.37
C ARG A 48 -22.65 -1.14 -5.33
N THR A 49 -23.45 -1.98 -4.65
CA THR A 49 -24.91 -2.00 -4.67
C THR A 49 -25.57 -1.46 -3.40
N GLU A 50 -24.80 -0.89 -2.46
CA GLU A 50 -25.41 -0.25 -1.29
C GLU A 50 -26.01 1.10 -1.71
N GLU A 51 -27.34 1.17 -1.71
CA GLU A 51 -28.11 2.32 -2.22
C GLU A 51 -28.12 3.53 -1.26
N ASN A 52 -27.87 3.31 0.04
CA ASN A 52 -27.96 4.36 1.06
C ASN A 52 -26.68 4.49 1.91
N ALA A 53 -26.17 5.72 1.94
CA ALA A 53 -25.02 6.20 2.71
C ALA A 53 -25.07 5.82 4.20
N GLU A 54 -26.24 5.98 4.83
CA GLU A 54 -26.38 5.82 6.27
C GLU A 54 -26.45 4.36 6.69
N SER A 55 -26.94 3.49 5.80
CA SER A 55 -26.99 2.05 6.03
C SER A 55 -25.71 1.31 5.63
N ALA A 56 -24.75 2.00 5.01
CA ALA A 56 -23.52 1.37 4.57
C ALA A 56 -22.71 0.88 5.78
N LYS A 57 -22.31 -0.39 5.77
CA LYS A 57 -21.47 -0.94 6.85
C LYS A 57 -20.11 -0.25 6.93
N VAL A 58 -19.60 0.18 5.79
CA VAL A 58 -18.32 0.88 5.67
C VAL A 58 -18.60 2.33 5.31
N GLN A 59 -18.48 3.19 6.31
CA GLN A 59 -18.58 4.64 6.16
C GLN A 59 -17.33 5.20 5.48
N VAL A 60 -17.47 6.31 4.76
CA VAL A 60 -16.36 6.96 4.05
C VAL A 60 -16.37 8.47 4.26
N ILE A 61 -15.21 9.06 3.98
CA ILE A 61 -14.97 10.50 3.96
C ILE A 61 -14.26 10.88 2.65
N VAL A 62 -14.53 12.07 2.15
CA VAL A 62 -13.83 12.66 0.99
C VAL A 62 -12.66 13.52 1.48
N GLN A 63 -11.45 13.19 1.03
CA GLN A 63 -10.23 13.98 1.25
C GLN A 63 -9.90 14.77 -0.02
N ALA A 64 -10.31 16.03 -0.11
CA ALA A 64 -10.02 16.86 -1.27
C ALA A 64 -8.61 17.45 -1.20
N PHE A 65 -7.87 17.40 -2.30
CA PHE A 65 -6.47 17.87 -2.34
C PHE A 65 -6.10 18.69 -3.59
N ASP A 66 -6.98 18.81 -4.59
CA ASP A 66 -6.78 19.67 -5.76
C ASP A 66 -8.11 20.06 -6.42
N LEU A 67 -8.09 21.11 -7.24
CA LEU A 67 -9.22 21.63 -8.01
C LEU A 67 -8.76 21.97 -9.43
N MET A 68 -9.28 21.23 -10.42
CA MET A 68 -8.82 21.32 -11.82
C MET A 68 -9.73 22.18 -12.70
N TYR A 69 -10.95 22.46 -12.24
CA TYR A 69 -11.94 23.21 -12.99
C TYR A 69 -12.91 23.87 -12.03
N LEU A 70 -13.33 25.11 -12.34
CA LEU A 70 -14.33 25.84 -11.57
C LEU A 70 -15.11 26.80 -12.48
N ASN A 71 -16.44 26.73 -12.44
CA ASN A 71 -17.36 27.71 -13.02
C ASN A 71 -17.07 28.09 -14.49
N GLY A 72 -16.93 27.10 -15.37
CA GLY A 72 -16.62 27.36 -16.77
C GLY A 72 -15.13 27.36 -17.10
N GLU A 73 -14.26 27.47 -16.10
CA GLU A 73 -12.82 27.72 -16.29
C GLU A 73 -11.94 26.53 -15.93
N SER A 74 -11.04 26.17 -16.85
CA SER A 74 -9.97 25.19 -16.60
C SER A 74 -8.87 25.80 -15.75
N LEU A 75 -8.44 25.08 -14.72
CA LEU A 75 -7.37 25.49 -13.81
C LEU A 75 -6.07 24.69 -14.03
N LEU A 76 -6.03 23.78 -15.01
CA LEU A 76 -4.90 22.86 -15.21
C LEU A 76 -3.55 23.56 -15.36
N ASP A 77 -3.51 24.68 -16.09
CA ASP A 77 -2.29 25.44 -16.34
C ASP A 77 -1.90 26.37 -15.18
N ARG A 78 -2.76 26.52 -14.17
CA ARG A 78 -2.49 27.38 -13.02
C ARG A 78 -1.59 26.68 -12.01
N PRO A 79 -0.76 27.40 -11.24
CA PRO A 79 0.02 26.82 -10.15
C PRO A 79 -0.85 26.18 -9.07
N LEU A 80 -0.34 25.16 -8.37
CA LEU A 80 -1.06 24.48 -7.29
C LEU A 80 -1.45 25.46 -6.17
N ALA A 81 -0.63 26.48 -5.90
CA ALA A 81 -0.96 27.52 -4.93
C ALA A 81 -2.34 28.16 -5.21
N GLU A 82 -2.55 28.60 -6.46
CA GLU A 82 -3.82 29.22 -6.89
C GLU A 82 -4.98 28.22 -6.88
N ARG A 83 -4.76 26.99 -7.37
CA ARG A 83 -5.81 25.95 -7.39
C ARG A 83 -6.25 25.61 -5.97
N ARG A 84 -5.31 25.49 -5.03
CA ARG A 84 -5.58 25.24 -3.62
C ARG A 84 -6.28 26.42 -2.95
N GLU A 85 -5.90 27.65 -3.25
CA GLU A 85 -6.62 28.83 -2.75
C GLU A 85 -8.09 28.80 -3.20
N LEU A 86 -8.34 28.55 -4.49
CA LEU A 86 -9.69 28.43 -5.04
C LEU A 86 -10.48 27.28 -4.40
N LEU A 87 -9.85 26.13 -4.17
CA LEU A 87 -10.45 25.02 -3.43
C LEU A 87 -10.90 25.46 -2.03
N HIS A 88 -10.01 26.05 -1.25
CA HIS A 88 -10.30 26.46 0.13
C HIS A 88 -11.30 27.61 0.19
N LYS A 89 -11.32 28.49 -0.81
CA LYS A 89 -12.27 29.61 -0.92
C LYS A 89 -13.70 29.13 -1.17
N ASN A 90 -13.88 28.13 -2.03
CA ASN A 90 -15.21 27.72 -2.51
C ASN A 90 -15.81 26.52 -1.77
N PHE A 91 -14.99 25.76 -1.04
CA PHE A 91 -15.43 24.58 -0.28
C PHE A 91 -15.13 24.71 1.22
N ALA A 92 -15.86 23.98 2.07
CA ALA A 92 -15.72 23.93 3.52
C ALA A 92 -15.67 22.47 4.02
N PRO A 93 -14.88 22.17 5.06
CA PRO A 93 -14.98 20.88 5.74
C PRO A 93 -16.39 20.63 6.29
N VAL A 94 -16.85 19.38 6.17
CA VAL A 94 -18.10 18.88 6.73
C VAL A 94 -17.76 17.64 7.56
N ASP A 95 -18.02 17.72 8.88
CA ASP A 95 -17.59 16.71 9.85
C ASP A 95 -17.98 15.28 9.42
N GLY A 96 -16.99 14.39 9.35
CA GLY A 96 -17.18 12.99 8.96
C GLY A 96 -17.65 12.72 7.52
N LYS A 97 -17.64 13.73 6.64
CA LYS A 97 -18.11 13.65 5.25
C LYS A 97 -17.11 14.19 4.24
N PHE A 98 -16.59 15.38 4.46
CA PHE A 98 -15.67 16.07 3.54
C PHE A 98 -14.61 16.84 4.33
N GLN A 99 -13.35 16.71 3.97
CA GLN A 99 -12.28 17.56 4.50
C GLN A 99 -11.18 17.76 3.46
N PHE A 100 -10.35 18.78 3.68
CA PHE A 100 -9.14 18.95 2.91
C PHE A 100 -8.07 17.98 3.41
N ALA A 101 -7.23 17.49 2.50
CA ALA A 101 -6.04 16.75 2.89
C ALA A 101 -5.16 17.63 3.79
N THR A 102 -4.73 17.09 4.92
CA THR A 102 -3.78 17.75 5.81
C THR A 102 -2.52 18.09 5.03
N ALA A 103 -2.06 19.34 5.13
CA ALA A 103 -0.93 19.85 4.36
C ALA A 103 0.02 20.64 5.25
N LEU A 104 1.30 20.64 4.86
CA LEU A 104 2.36 21.44 5.43
C LEU A 104 3.08 22.14 4.27
N ASP A 105 3.10 23.47 4.28
CA ASP A 105 3.92 24.25 3.36
C ASP A 105 5.33 24.38 3.94
N HIS A 106 6.33 24.02 3.15
CA HIS A 106 7.73 24.07 3.55
C HIS A 106 8.56 24.73 2.44
N THR A 107 9.46 25.64 2.84
CA THR A 107 10.44 26.26 1.93
C THR A 107 11.77 25.58 2.15
N GLU A 108 12.41 25.12 1.06
CA GLU A 108 13.71 24.45 1.12
C GLU A 108 14.74 25.35 1.82
N ASN A 109 15.20 24.88 2.98
CA ASN A 109 16.19 25.55 3.82
C ASN A 109 17.31 24.60 4.25
N GLY A 110 17.32 23.36 3.74
CA GLY A 110 18.26 22.30 4.09
C GLY A 110 17.91 21.52 5.37
N ASP A 111 16.82 21.87 6.06
CA ASP A 111 16.35 21.19 7.27
C ASP A 111 15.10 20.34 6.97
N THR A 112 15.22 19.02 7.16
CA THR A 112 14.17 18.04 6.89
C THR A 112 13.33 17.69 8.12
N ALA A 113 13.66 18.18 9.31
CA ALA A 113 13.04 17.75 10.57
C ALA A 113 11.52 17.91 10.57
N LEU A 114 11.01 19.02 10.02
CA LEU A 114 9.57 19.26 9.90
C LEU A 114 8.88 18.28 8.93
N ILE A 115 9.56 17.89 7.86
CA ILE A 115 9.03 16.93 6.88
C ILE A 115 9.01 15.53 7.49
N GLU A 116 10.05 15.17 8.23
CA GLU A 116 10.15 13.90 8.96
C GLU A 116 9.05 13.77 10.02
N GLU A 117 8.86 14.79 10.86
CA GLU A 117 7.77 14.82 11.85
C GLU A 117 6.40 14.73 11.17
N PHE A 118 6.21 15.44 10.05
CA PHE A 118 4.96 15.40 9.30
C PHE A 118 4.69 14.01 8.69
N LEU A 119 5.73 13.33 8.21
CA LEU A 119 5.65 11.96 7.70
C LEU A 119 5.30 10.97 8.82
N GLU A 120 5.94 11.07 9.99
CA GLU A 120 5.61 10.24 11.15
C GLU A 120 4.15 10.41 11.58
N ASN A 121 3.67 11.66 11.64
CA ASN A 121 2.29 11.95 12.00
C ASN A 121 1.30 11.44 10.95
N ALA A 122 1.64 11.52 9.65
CA ALA A 122 0.83 10.95 8.58
C ALA A 122 0.71 9.42 8.74
N VAL A 123 1.82 8.73 9.00
CA VAL A 123 1.82 7.27 9.23
C VAL A 123 1.00 6.90 10.46
N LYS A 124 1.20 7.57 11.60
CA LYS A 124 0.40 7.38 12.82
C LYS A 124 -1.10 7.60 12.56
N GLY A 125 -1.41 8.52 11.65
CA GLY A 125 -2.75 8.81 11.16
C GLY A 125 -3.31 7.81 10.12
N GLN A 126 -2.67 6.66 9.91
CA GLN A 126 -3.06 5.63 8.92
C GLN A 126 -2.95 6.06 7.46
N CYS A 127 -2.11 7.06 7.15
CA CYS A 127 -1.72 7.39 5.78
C CYS A 127 -0.47 6.60 5.36
N GLU A 128 -0.34 6.32 4.06
CA GLU A 128 0.83 5.60 3.52
C GLU A 128 2.13 6.42 3.59
N GLY A 129 2.01 7.75 3.62
CA GLY A 129 3.13 8.69 3.62
C GLY A 129 2.68 10.08 3.18
N LEU A 130 3.62 10.83 2.59
CA LEU A 130 3.41 12.19 2.11
C LEU A 130 3.37 12.26 0.57
N MET A 131 2.55 13.17 0.08
CA MET A 131 2.64 13.67 -1.30
C MET A 131 3.31 15.04 -1.27
N VAL A 132 4.51 15.13 -1.84
CA VAL A 132 5.26 16.38 -1.97
C VAL A 132 4.93 16.98 -3.34
N LYS A 133 4.43 18.22 -3.35
CA LYS A 133 3.99 18.91 -4.57
C LYS A 133 4.61 20.30 -4.61
N THR A 134 5.11 20.72 -5.76
CA THR A 134 5.53 22.11 -5.95
C THR A 134 4.32 23.04 -5.97
N LEU A 135 4.43 24.21 -5.35
CA LEU A 135 3.34 25.19 -5.25
C LEU A 135 3.27 26.14 -6.45
N ASP A 136 4.43 26.69 -6.83
CA ASP A 136 4.53 27.76 -7.84
C ASP A 136 5.29 27.32 -9.10
N VAL A 137 6.49 26.76 -8.93
CA VAL A 137 7.38 26.39 -10.04
C VAL A 137 7.06 24.97 -10.53
N ASN A 138 6.84 24.81 -11.85
CA ASN A 138 6.45 23.53 -12.46
C ASN A 138 5.25 22.87 -11.75
N ALA A 139 4.28 23.69 -11.30
CA ALA A 139 3.18 23.27 -10.43
C ALA A 139 1.85 23.09 -11.16
N ALA A 140 1.85 23.14 -12.50
CA ALA A 140 0.66 22.86 -13.31
C ALA A 140 0.17 21.41 -13.10
N TYR A 141 -1.12 21.22 -13.25
CA TYR A 141 -1.72 19.88 -13.27
C TYR A 141 -1.59 19.33 -14.69
N GLU A 142 -0.76 18.31 -14.89
CA GLU A 142 -0.49 17.70 -16.20
C GLU A 142 -1.15 16.31 -16.31
N PRO A 143 -2.41 16.20 -16.81
CA PRO A 143 -3.04 14.90 -16.99
C PRO A 143 -2.21 14.00 -17.90
N SER A 144 -2.20 12.70 -17.60
CA SER A 144 -1.56 11.67 -18.43
C SER A 144 -0.03 11.76 -18.55
N ARG A 145 0.62 12.71 -17.86
CA ARG A 145 2.09 12.79 -17.78
C ARG A 145 2.55 12.36 -16.40
N ARG A 146 3.47 11.39 -16.35
CA ARG A 146 4.19 11.08 -15.12
C ARG A 146 5.33 12.08 -14.97
N SER A 147 5.02 13.26 -14.45
CA SER A 147 6.01 14.29 -14.14
C SER A 147 6.64 14.05 -12.76
N LEU A 148 7.70 14.79 -12.45
CA LEU A 148 8.31 14.85 -11.12
C LEU A 148 7.67 15.94 -10.24
N ASN A 149 6.58 16.56 -10.71
CA ASN A 149 5.93 17.67 -10.00
C ASN A 149 5.34 17.18 -8.67
N TRP A 150 4.93 15.89 -8.63
CA TRP A 150 4.43 15.23 -7.44
C TRP A 150 5.33 14.04 -7.09
N LEU A 151 5.94 14.09 -5.91
CA LEU A 151 6.73 13.02 -5.35
C LEU A 151 5.94 12.34 -4.25
N LYS A 152 6.04 11.01 -4.19
CA LYS A 152 5.50 10.22 -3.08
C LYS A 152 6.66 9.88 -2.16
N LEU A 153 6.57 10.33 -0.91
CA LEU A 153 7.51 9.97 0.15
C LEU A 153 6.78 9.01 1.09
N LYS A 154 7.23 7.76 1.15
CA LYS A 154 6.58 6.72 1.95
C LYS A 154 7.53 6.25 3.03
N LYS A 155 6.98 5.68 4.11
CA LYS A 155 7.78 5.12 5.21
C LYS A 155 8.77 4.06 4.71
N ASP A 156 8.39 3.24 3.72
CA ASP A 156 9.24 2.20 3.12
C ASP A 156 10.47 2.75 2.37
N TYR A 157 10.57 4.08 2.18
CA TYR A 157 11.72 4.73 1.52
C TYR A 157 12.76 5.26 2.51
N LEU A 158 12.45 5.31 3.80
CA LEU A 158 13.42 5.73 4.82
C LEU A 158 14.27 4.53 5.24
N GLU A 159 15.59 4.66 5.09
CA GLU A 159 16.55 3.66 5.54
C GLU A 159 16.39 3.42 7.06
N GLY A 160 16.21 2.16 7.47
CA GLY A 160 16.10 1.77 8.88
C GLY A 160 14.71 1.80 9.50
N LEU A 161 13.66 2.22 8.77
CA LEU A 161 12.28 2.36 9.28
C LEU A 161 11.25 1.42 8.62
N GLY A 162 11.64 0.66 7.60
CA GLY A 162 10.80 -0.35 6.95
C GLY A 162 11.23 -1.75 7.35
N ASP A 163 10.28 -2.58 7.78
CA ASP A 163 10.57 -3.97 8.08
C ASP A 163 10.95 -4.71 6.79
N SER A 164 12.19 -5.17 6.70
CA SER A 164 12.65 -6.08 5.66
C SER A 164 12.50 -7.52 6.13
N VAL A 165 12.09 -8.39 5.22
CA VAL A 165 12.04 -9.84 5.44
C VAL A 165 12.98 -10.56 4.47
N ASP A 166 13.56 -11.64 4.93
CA ASP A 166 14.44 -12.50 4.14
C ASP A 166 13.61 -13.68 3.62
N LEU A 167 13.42 -13.79 2.31
CA LEU A 167 12.50 -14.74 1.70
C LEU A 167 13.17 -15.60 0.62
N VAL A 168 12.64 -16.80 0.41
CA VAL A 168 13.17 -17.77 -0.55
C VAL A 168 12.41 -17.68 -1.88
N PRO A 169 13.10 -17.44 -3.02
CA PRO A 169 12.48 -17.55 -4.33
C PRO A 169 12.25 -19.02 -4.69
N ILE A 170 10.97 -19.41 -4.75
CA ILE A 170 10.54 -20.79 -5.01
C ILE A 170 9.97 -20.99 -6.42
N GLY A 171 9.69 -19.90 -7.14
CA GLY A 171 9.23 -19.98 -8.53
C GLY A 171 9.23 -18.64 -9.24
N ALA A 172 8.94 -18.65 -10.55
CA ALA A 172 8.91 -17.46 -11.38
C ALA A 172 7.80 -17.47 -12.45
N TYR A 173 7.53 -16.28 -12.97
CA TYR A 173 6.59 -16.02 -14.05
C TYR A 173 7.32 -15.37 -15.21
N HIS A 174 7.10 -15.84 -16.44
CA HIS A 174 7.75 -15.29 -17.62
C HIS A 174 7.38 -13.83 -17.85
N GLY A 175 8.39 -13.01 -18.17
CA GLY A 175 8.18 -11.60 -18.46
C GLY A 175 7.47 -11.37 -19.79
N LYS A 176 6.68 -10.30 -19.83
CA LYS A 176 5.96 -9.85 -21.02
C LYS A 176 6.50 -8.49 -21.49
N GLY A 177 6.38 -8.20 -22.78
CA GLY A 177 6.80 -6.91 -23.36
C GLY A 177 8.30 -6.66 -23.22
N LYS A 178 8.69 -5.58 -22.53
CA LYS A 178 10.11 -5.23 -22.32
C LYS A 178 10.91 -6.27 -21.52
N ARG A 179 10.23 -7.16 -20.79
CA ARG A 179 10.84 -8.23 -19.98
C ARG A 179 10.78 -9.61 -20.65
N THR A 180 10.44 -9.69 -21.93
CA THR A 180 10.48 -10.96 -22.66
C THR A 180 11.90 -11.52 -22.69
N GLY A 181 12.05 -12.82 -22.41
CA GLY A 181 13.35 -13.50 -22.32
C GLY A 181 13.94 -13.56 -20.91
N VAL A 182 13.34 -12.88 -19.93
CA VAL A 182 13.65 -13.01 -18.49
C VAL A 182 12.38 -13.27 -17.68
N TYR A 183 12.50 -13.45 -16.37
CA TYR A 183 11.36 -13.53 -15.47
C TYR A 183 10.80 -12.14 -15.17
N GLY A 184 9.49 -11.98 -15.31
CA GLY A 184 8.79 -10.73 -15.02
C GLY A 184 8.47 -10.57 -13.54
N ALA A 185 8.34 -11.69 -12.83
CA ALA A 185 8.08 -11.74 -11.41
C ALA A 185 8.57 -13.07 -10.80
N TYR A 186 8.77 -13.08 -9.49
CA TYR A 186 9.17 -14.23 -8.68
C TYR A 186 8.15 -14.46 -7.57
N LEU A 187 7.87 -15.73 -7.25
CA LEU A 187 7.09 -16.12 -6.08
C LEU A 187 8.07 -16.39 -4.93
N LEU A 188 7.85 -15.72 -3.80
CA LEU A 188 8.70 -15.83 -2.62
C LEU A 188 7.95 -16.43 -1.43
N ALA A 189 8.69 -17.15 -0.59
CA ALA A 189 8.17 -17.85 0.58
C ALA A 189 8.97 -17.56 1.85
N CYS A 190 8.27 -17.57 2.99
CA CYS A 190 8.87 -17.68 4.32
C CYS A 190 9.05 -19.16 4.68
N TYR A 191 9.83 -19.45 5.73
CA TYR A 191 10.04 -20.81 6.22
C TYR A 191 9.12 -21.09 7.43
N ASP A 192 8.42 -22.21 7.44
CA ASP A 192 7.62 -22.64 8.59
C ASP A 192 8.35 -23.78 9.31
N GLU A 193 8.86 -23.50 10.51
CA GLU A 193 9.67 -24.45 11.27
C GLU A 193 8.85 -25.66 11.77
N ASP A 194 7.55 -25.47 12.01
CA ASP A 194 6.66 -26.52 12.51
C ASP A 194 6.40 -27.62 11.46
N SER A 195 6.16 -27.22 10.21
CA SER A 195 5.88 -28.14 9.09
C SER A 195 7.09 -28.43 8.20
N GLU A 196 8.20 -27.72 8.41
CA GLU A 196 9.39 -27.73 7.53
C GLU A 196 9.04 -27.40 6.06
N GLU A 197 8.05 -26.51 5.87
CA GLU A 197 7.56 -26.07 4.55
C GLU A 197 7.94 -24.62 4.24
N PHE A 198 8.11 -24.32 2.95
CA PHE A 198 8.18 -22.96 2.45
C PHE A 198 6.78 -22.46 2.06
N GLN A 199 6.27 -21.47 2.80
CA GLN A 199 4.93 -20.92 2.62
C GLN A 199 4.96 -19.62 1.82
N SER A 200 4.23 -19.56 0.71
CA SER A 200 4.24 -18.35 -0.13
C SER A 200 3.71 -17.12 0.61
N VAL A 201 4.41 -15.99 0.52
CA VAL A 201 4.02 -14.71 1.15
C VAL A 201 3.88 -13.57 0.16
N CYS A 202 4.55 -13.63 -1.00
CA CYS A 202 4.37 -12.60 -2.01
C CYS A 202 4.80 -13.02 -3.41
N LYS A 203 4.28 -12.28 -4.40
CA LYS A 203 4.77 -12.26 -5.77
C LYS A 203 5.42 -10.90 -6.03
N ILE A 204 6.70 -10.88 -6.40
CA ILE A 204 7.44 -9.63 -6.60
C ILE A 204 7.84 -9.44 -8.07
N GLY A 205 7.64 -8.24 -8.59
CA GLY A 205 8.07 -7.83 -9.93
C GLY A 205 8.79 -6.48 -9.96
N THR A 206 9.11 -5.94 -8.78
CA THR A 206 9.65 -4.59 -8.57
C THR A 206 10.87 -4.65 -7.65
N GLY A 207 11.76 -3.66 -7.74
CA GLY A 207 13.03 -3.61 -7.00
C GLY A 207 14.24 -4.12 -7.79
N PHE A 208 14.04 -4.60 -9.01
CA PHE A 208 15.11 -5.10 -9.86
C PHE A 208 15.59 -4.05 -10.88
N SER A 209 16.90 -3.87 -10.99
CA SER A 209 17.52 -3.29 -12.19
C SER A 209 17.42 -4.28 -13.36
N ASP A 210 17.63 -3.78 -14.59
CA ASP A 210 17.62 -4.64 -15.78
C ASP A 210 18.79 -5.65 -15.76
N GLU A 211 19.91 -5.29 -15.14
CA GLU A 211 21.04 -6.18 -14.87
C GLU A 211 20.65 -7.27 -13.87
N ASN A 212 20.06 -6.90 -12.72
CA ASN A 212 19.63 -7.85 -11.70
C ASN A 212 18.66 -8.89 -12.28
N LEU A 213 17.70 -8.47 -13.11
CA LEU A 213 16.75 -9.40 -13.73
C LEU A 213 17.44 -10.50 -14.55
N LYS A 214 18.50 -10.16 -15.28
CA LYS A 214 19.24 -11.13 -16.11
C LYS A 214 20.09 -12.05 -15.24
N GLU A 215 20.81 -11.50 -14.27
CA GLU A 215 21.69 -12.27 -13.39
C GLU A 215 20.92 -13.24 -12.50
N LEU A 216 19.83 -12.77 -11.88
CA LEU A 216 18.96 -13.60 -11.05
C LEU A 216 18.30 -14.72 -11.85
N ALA A 217 17.80 -14.42 -13.05
CA ALA A 217 17.24 -15.44 -13.93
C ALA A 217 18.30 -16.48 -14.32
N ALA A 218 19.50 -16.06 -14.73
CA ALA A 218 20.58 -16.97 -15.08
C ALA A 218 21.05 -17.84 -13.90
N SER A 219 21.04 -17.28 -12.68
CA SER A 219 21.41 -18.00 -11.46
C SER A 219 20.35 -19.04 -11.08
N LEU A 220 19.07 -18.64 -10.98
CA LEU A 220 17.97 -19.52 -10.60
C LEU A 220 17.64 -20.60 -11.64
N ASN A 221 17.92 -20.36 -12.93
CA ASN A 221 17.76 -21.38 -13.98
C ASN A 221 18.63 -22.62 -13.76
N LYS A 222 19.71 -22.52 -12.97
CA LYS A 222 20.54 -23.67 -12.61
C LYS A 222 19.88 -24.59 -11.59
N SER A 223 18.85 -24.09 -10.92
CA SER A 223 18.11 -24.76 -9.85
C SER A 223 16.64 -24.97 -10.23
N THR A 224 16.30 -24.95 -11.52
CA THR A 224 14.94 -25.23 -11.97
C THR A 224 14.55 -26.69 -11.70
N ILE A 225 13.36 -26.87 -11.15
CA ILE A 225 12.74 -28.18 -10.93
C ILE A 225 11.52 -28.34 -11.84
N PRO A 226 11.19 -29.57 -12.28
CA PRO A 226 10.14 -29.80 -13.27
C PRO A 226 8.73 -29.52 -12.74
N GLU A 227 8.52 -29.64 -11.44
CA GLU A 227 7.22 -29.47 -10.78
C GLU A 227 7.38 -28.87 -9.38
N LYS A 228 6.26 -28.40 -8.81
CA LYS A 228 6.24 -27.80 -7.47
C LYS A 228 6.72 -28.82 -6.42
N SER A 229 7.72 -28.46 -5.62
CA SER A 229 8.17 -29.28 -4.49
C SER A 229 7.03 -29.58 -3.50
N SER A 230 7.09 -30.75 -2.86
CA SER A 230 6.19 -31.11 -1.77
C SER A 230 6.37 -30.20 -0.55
N GLN A 231 7.55 -29.62 -0.38
CA GLN A 231 7.86 -28.66 0.69
C GLN A 231 7.23 -27.28 0.44
N TYR A 232 6.60 -27.02 -0.72
CA TYR A 232 6.07 -25.70 -1.05
C TYR A 232 4.57 -25.62 -0.82
N ASN A 233 4.18 -24.83 0.17
CA ASN A 233 2.79 -24.52 0.48
C ASN A 233 2.35 -23.26 -0.29
N VAL A 234 1.74 -23.50 -1.44
CA VAL A 234 1.35 -22.47 -2.41
C VAL A 234 -0.05 -22.79 -2.91
N SER A 235 -0.92 -21.78 -2.97
CA SER A 235 -2.24 -21.93 -3.61
C SER A 235 -2.09 -22.22 -5.10
N ASP A 236 -2.95 -23.08 -5.65
CA ASP A 236 -3.01 -23.36 -7.09
C ASP A 236 -3.18 -22.09 -7.95
N SER A 237 -3.84 -21.05 -7.40
CA SER A 237 -4.00 -19.75 -8.06
C SER A 237 -2.68 -19.00 -8.28
N LEU A 238 -1.61 -19.42 -7.61
CA LEU A 238 -0.27 -18.86 -7.69
C LEU A 238 0.72 -19.80 -8.41
N ALA A 239 0.24 -20.84 -9.09
CA ALA A 239 1.08 -21.75 -9.86
C ALA A 239 2.06 -20.97 -10.76
N CYS A 240 3.34 -21.30 -10.65
CA CYS A 240 4.41 -20.62 -11.39
C CYS A 240 4.59 -21.23 -12.78
N ASP A 241 5.12 -20.43 -13.70
CA ASP A 241 5.54 -20.92 -15.02
C ASP A 241 6.80 -21.80 -14.89
N VAL A 242 7.66 -21.46 -13.91
CA VAL A 242 8.89 -22.17 -13.57
C VAL A 242 8.98 -22.32 -12.06
N TRP A 243 9.34 -23.51 -11.59
CA TRP A 243 9.64 -23.79 -10.19
C TRP A 243 11.15 -23.88 -9.98
N PHE A 244 11.63 -23.43 -8.83
CA PHE A 244 13.03 -23.53 -8.44
C PHE A 244 13.15 -24.38 -7.20
N ASP A 245 14.29 -25.04 -7.04
CA ASP A 245 14.75 -25.56 -5.77
C ASP A 245 15.07 -24.39 -4.81
N ALA A 246 14.93 -24.63 -3.51
CA ALA A 246 15.16 -23.61 -2.49
C ALA A 246 16.67 -23.49 -2.27
N VAL A 247 17.30 -22.50 -2.92
CA VAL A 247 18.77 -22.35 -2.91
C VAL A 247 19.27 -20.93 -2.62
N GLN A 248 18.36 -19.96 -2.55
CA GLN A 248 18.70 -18.55 -2.35
C GLN A 248 17.79 -17.94 -1.29
N VAL A 249 18.26 -16.84 -0.70
CA VAL A 249 17.47 -15.98 0.18
C VAL A 249 17.62 -14.55 -0.31
N TRP A 250 16.50 -13.82 -0.41
CA TRP A 250 16.44 -12.45 -0.86
C TRP A 250 15.87 -11.58 0.25
N GLU A 251 16.52 -10.44 0.49
CA GLU A 251 15.97 -9.40 1.34
C GLU A 251 14.91 -8.64 0.55
N VAL A 252 13.73 -8.50 1.15
CA VAL A 252 12.55 -7.90 0.55
C VAL A 252 11.97 -6.88 1.51
N LYS A 253 11.81 -5.65 1.03
CA LYS A 253 11.08 -4.61 1.77
C LYS A 253 9.61 -4.67 1.42
N ALA A 254 8.75 -4.47 2.40
CA ALA A 254 7.31 -4.31 2.21
C ALA A 254 6.82 -3.06 2.93
N ALA A 255 5.68 -2.52 2.48
CA ALA A 255 5.06 -1.39 3.16
C ALA A 255 4.29 -1.84 4.41
N ASP A 256 3.56 -2.96 4.29
CA ASP A 256 2.69 -3.53 5.33
C ASP A 256 2.51 -5.04 5.06
N LEU A 257 1.92 -5.74 6.01
CA LEU A 257 1.43 -7.11 5.91
C LEU A 257 -0.09 -7.15 5.96
N SER A 258 -0.70 -8.10 5.26
CA SER A 258 -2.15 -8.22 5.23
C SER A 258 -2.62 -9.67 5.15
N LYS A 259 -3.78 -9.95 5.74
CA LYS A 259 -4.44 -11.25 5.59
C LYS A 259 -4.72 -11.54 4.11
N SER A 260 -4.26 -12.69 3.63
CA SER A 260 -4.36 -13.15 2.26
C SER A 260 -5.21 -14.41 2.15
N SER A 261 -6.03 -14.49 1.10
CA SER A 261 -6.75 -15.72 0.72
C SER A 261 -5.93 -16.62 -0.22
N THR A 262 -4.84 -16.10 -0.79
CA THR A 262 -4.02 -16.81 -1.79
C THR A 262 -2.67 -17.23 -1.24
N HIS A 263 -2.01 -16.36 -0.49
CA HIS A 263 -0.74 -16.63 0.17
C HIS A 263 -0.95 -17.45 1.45
N LYS A 264 0.08 -18.21 1.81
CA LYS A 264 0.06 -19.28 2.81
C LYS A 264 0.98 -19.02 3.99
N GLY A 265 1.75 -17.93 3.99
CA GLY A 265 2.60 -17.59 5.14
C GLY A 265 1.77 -17.45 6.41
N ALA A 266 2.16 -18.14 7.47
CA ALA A 266 1.42 -18.20 8.72
C ALA A 266 -0.06 -18.60 8.54
N ILE A 267 -0.35 -19.48 7.58
CA ILE A 267 -1.72 -19.97 7.34
C ILE A 267 -2.32 -20.54 8.63
N ASP A 268 -3.58 -20.21 8.88
CA ASP A 268 -4.36 -20.64 10.05
C ASP A 268 -3.86 -20.08 11.40
N LYS A 269 -2.75 -19.34 11.44
CA LYS A 269 -2.20 -18.72 12.65
C LYS A 269 -2.85 -17.37 13.01
N THR A 270 -3.65 -16.77 12.11
CA THR A 270 -4.32 -15.47 12.35
C THR A 270 -5.76 -15.58 12.91
N GLY A 271 -6.19 -16.76 13.34
CA GLY A 271 -7.55 -17.02 13.85
C GLY A 271 -8.65 -17.14 12.78
N GLU A 272 -8.32 -17.07 11.49
CA GLU A 272 -9.24 -17.29 10.37
C GLU A 272 -8.78 -18.49 9.56
N ALA A 273 -9.54 -19.59 9.60
CA ALA A 273 -9.21 -20.80 8.87
C ALA A 273 -9.14 -20.57 7.35
N GLY A 274 -8.12 -21.13 6.71
CA GLY A 274 -7.82 -21.07 5.29
C GLY A 274 -7.10 -19.81 4.82
N ARG A 275 -6.76 -18.86 5.72
CA ARG A 275 -6.10 -17.59 5.38
C ARG A 275 -4.68 -17.53 5.91
N GLY A 276 -3.76 -17.09 5.07
CA GLY A 276 -2.40 -16.73 5.46
C GLY A 276 -2.19 -15.23 5.48
N ILE A 277 -0.94 -14.81 5.51
CA ILE A 277 -0.46 -13.44 5.45
C ILE A 277 0.31 -13.25 4.14
N GLY A 278 0.17 -12.08 3.53
CA GLY A 278 0.98 -11.67 2.40
C GLY A 278 1.47 -10.23 2.53
N LEU A 279 2.58 -9.94 1.85
CA LEU A 279 3.23 -8.63 1.86
C LEU A 279 2.53 -7.64 0.92
N ARG A 280 2.40 -6.39 1.37
CA ARG A 280 1.91 -5.26 0.56
C ARG A 280 3.08 -4.47 -0.01
N PHE A 281 3.00 -4.19 -1.30
CA PHE A 281 4.03 -3.50 -2.08
C PHE A 281 5.46 -4.05 -1.89
N PRO A 282 5.65 -5.38 -1.96
CA PRO A 282 6.96 -5.97 -1.78
C PRO A 282 7.93 -5.57 -2.90
N ARG A 283 9.19 -5.32 -2.55
CA ARG A 283 10.26 -4.95 -3.47
C ARG A 283 11.52 -5.73 -3.13
N PHE A 284 12.17 -6.26 -4.16
CA PHE A 284 13.52 -6.82 -4.01
C PHE A 284 14.49 -5.72 -3.56
N GLU A 285 15.28 -6.01 -2.54
CA GLU A 285 16.40 -5.17 -2.11
C GLU A 285 17.72 -5.77 -2.59
N ARG A 286 18.03 -6.99 -2.14
CA ARG A 286 19.31 -7.67 -2.43
C ARG A 286 19.24 -9.18 -2.21
N ILE A 287 20.21 -9.90 -2.74
CA ILE A 287 20.46 -11.30 -2.38
C ILE A 287 21.15 -11.35 -1.00
N ARG A 288 20.83 -12.35 -0.19
CA ARG A 288 21.45 -12.69 1.08
C ARG A 288 22.31 -13.95 0.94
N PRO A 289 23.53 -13.85 0.40
CA PRO A 289 24.43 -15.01 0.25
C PRO A 289 24.91 -15.55 1.61
N ASP A 290 24.72 -14.77 2.67
CA ASP A 290 25.04 -15.10 4.06
C ASP A 290 23.97 -15.96 4.74
N LYS A 291 22.82 -16.21 4.09
CA LYS A 291 21.70 -16.99 4.63
C LYS A 291 21.39 -18.21 3.79
N LYS A 292 21.04 -19.31 4.46
CA LYS A 292 20.44 -20.49 3.82
C LYS A 292 18.92 -20.35 3.79
N PRO A 293 18.21 -21.08 2.91
CA PRO A 293 16.76 -21.08 2.85
C PRO A 293 16.07 -21.31 4.20
N GLU A 294 16.62 -22.16 5.06
CA GLU A 294 16.10 -22.44 6.40
C GLU A 294 16.33 -21.28 7.39
N ASP A 295 17.25 -20.35 7.09
CA ASP A 295 17.50 -19.11 7.85
C ASP A 295 16.63 -17.93 7.37
N ALA A 296 15.71 -18.18 6.44
CA ALA A 296 14.73 -17.19 5.97
C ALA A 296 13.82 -16.75 7.12
N THR A 297 13.16 -15.61 6.95
CA THR A 297 12.14 -15.14 7.88
C THR A 297 11.09 -16.23 8.07
N THR A 298 10.76 -16.53 9.32
CA THR A 298 9.85 -17.63 9.66
C THR A 298 8.39 -17.22 9.55
N SER A 299 7.48 -18.19 9.43
CA SER A 299 6.04 -17.96 9.46
C SER A 299 5.60 -17.25 10.76
N ASP A 300 6.18 -17.59 11.90
CA ASP A 300 5.89 -16.93 13.18
C ASP A 300 6.43 -15.49 13.21
N GLN A 301 7.61 -15.23 12.64
CA GLN A 301 8.09 -13.85 12.48
C GLN A 301 7.17 -13.03 11.57
N ILE A 302 6.64 -13.62 10.49
CA ILE A 302 5.64 -12.97 9.64
C ILE A 302 4.35 -12.67 10.43
N LEU A 303 3.94 -13.56 11.33
CA LEU A 303 2.77 -13.37 12.20
C LEU A 303 3.00 -12.25 13.22
N ASP A 304 4.14 -12.25 13.90
CA ASP A 304 4.53 -11.23 14.87
C ASP A 304 4.59 -9.85 14.22
N MET A 305 5.24 -9.75 13.06
CA MET A 305 5.29 -8.52 12.26
C MET A 305 3.90 -8.05 11.86
N TYR A 306 2.99 -8.96 11.50
CA TYR A 306 1.61 -8.59 11.16
C TYR A 306 0.86 -7.97 12.35
N TYR A 307 0.97 -8.54 13.55
CA TYR A 307 0.32 -8.01 14.75
C TYR A 307 0.99 -6.75 15.32
N ALA A 308 2.29 -6.56 15.06
CA ALA A 308 3.02 -5.37 15.46
C ALA A 308 2.66 -4.11 14.65
N GLN A 309 1.92 -4.23 13.55
CA GLN A 309 1.52 -3.08 12.73
C GLN A 309 0.55 -2.16 13.48
N ASP A 310 0.80 -0.85 13.43
CA ASP A 310 -0.06 0.18 14.03
C ASP A 310 -1.53 0.08 13.56
N SER A 311 -1.74 -0.34 12.30
CA SER A 311 -3.07 -0.55 11.71
C SER A 311 -3.87 -1.70 12.36
N ILE A 312 -3.18 -2.64 13.01
CA ILE A 312 -3.79 -3.77 13.74
C ILE A 312 -3.89 -3.44 15.24
N VAL A 313 -2.83 -2.89 15.83
CA VAL A 313 -2.80 -2.50 17.26
C VAL A 313 -3.89 -1.45 17.59
N GLY A 314 -4.16 -0.51 16.68
CA GLY A 314 -5.23 0.48 16.85
C GLY A 314 -6.65 -0.04 16.62
N GLY A 315 -6.81 -1.26 16.07
CA GLY A 315 -8.12 -1.86 15.76
C GLY A 315 -8.77 -2.60 16.93
N ASP A 316 -7.98 -3.05 17.92
CA ASP A 316 -8.43 -3.93 19.03
C ASP A 316 -8.66 -3.19 20.36
N GLY A 317 -9.08 -1.92 20.31
CA GLY A 317 -9.53 -1.13 21.47
C GLY A 317 -10.82 -1.63 22.15
N GLY A 318 -11.24 -2.88 21.90
CA GLY A 318 -12.39 -3.54 22.51
C GLY A 318 -11.94 -4.58 23.55
N GLY A 319 -11.72 -4.11 24.78
CA GLY A 319 -11.39 -4.84 26.00
C GLY A 319 -11.41 -6.37 26.01
N MET A 320 -10.25 -6.96 26.29
CA MET A 320 -10.16 -8.18 27.09
C MET A 320 -9.61 -7.82 28.47
N SER A 321 -10.51 -7.75 29.45
CA SER A 321 -10.17 -7.80 30.87
C SER A 321 -9.52 -9.15 31.16
N MET A 322 -8.24 -9.14 31.56
CA MET A 322 -7.66 -10.26 32.30
C MET A 322 -8.26 -10.25 33.70
N ASP A 323 -9.26 -11.09 33.93
CA ASP A 323 -9.58 -11.62 35.26
C ASP A 323 -9.55 -13.14 35.17
N GLY A 324 -8.63 -13.74 35.94
CA GLY A 324 -8.58 -15.19 36.18
C GLY A 324 -7.17 -15.78 36.12
N ILE A 325 -6.33 -15.53 37.12
CA ILE A 325 -6.08 -16.36 38.34
C ILE A 325 -5.34 -15.48 39.34
#